data_AF-A0A656K4H4-F1
#
_entry.id   AF-A0A656K4H4-F1
#
_cell.length_a   1.000
_cell.length_b   1.000
_cell.length_c   1.000
_cell.angle_alpha   90.00
_cell.angle_beta   90.00
_cell.angle_gamma   90.00
#
_symmetry.space_group_name_H-M   'P 1'
#
loop_
_entity.id
_entity.type
_entity.pdbx_description
1 polymer ?
#
loop_
_entity_poly.entity_id
_entity_poly.type
_entity_poly.pdbx_seq_one_letter_code
_entity_poly.pdbx_strand_id
1 'polypeptide(L)'
;MPLDAQNFFELILGMGLAMARLVPCMLLVPAFCFKYLKGPLRYAVVAVVAMIPAPGISRALTSLNDDWFAIGGLLLKEVVLGTLLGMLLYAPFWMFASVGALLDSQRGALSGG
;
A
#
# COMPACT_ATOMS: atom_id res chain seq x y z
N MET A 1 13.44 17.70 24.77
CA MET A 1 12.54 18.68 24.10
C MET A 1 11.44 17.87 23.42
N PRO A 2 10.24 18.39 23.11
CA PRO A 2 9.20 17.53 22.48
C PRO A 2 9.59 16.97 21.09
N LEU A 3 10.74 17.40 20.54
CA LEU A 3 11.39 16.86 19.35
C LEU A 3 12.78 16.32 19.69
N ASP A 4 12.84 15.22 20.44
CA ASP A 4 14.09 14.48 20.64
C ASP A 4 14.40 13.66 19.37
N ALA A 5 15.68 13.58 18.97
CA ALA A 5 16.10 12.91 17.73
C ALA A 5 15.60 11.46 17.63
N GLN A 6 15.50 10.78 18.77
CA GLN A 6 14.96 9.43 18.89
C GLN A 6 13.49 9.35 18.46
N ASN A 7 12.66 10.29 18.90
CA ASN A 7 11.23 10.30 18.56
C ASN A 7 11.00 10.58 17.06
N PHE A 8 11.89 11.37 16.44
CA PHE A 8 11.86 11.60 15.00
C PHE A 8 12.26 10.34 14.21
N PHE A 9 13.29 9.62 14.68
CA PHE A 9 13.71 8.35 14.10
C PHE A 9 12.60 7.30 14.13
N GLU A 10 11.94 7.15 15.28
CA GLU A 10 10.79 6.25 15.46
C GLU A 10 9.60 6.60 14.55
N LEU A 11 9.34 7.90 14.35
CA LEU A 11 8.33 8.36 13.41
C LEU A 11 8.68 7.95 11.96
N ILE A 12 9.95 8.10 11.56
CA ILE A 12 10.42 7.69 10.23
C ILE A 12 10.29 6.17 10.06
N LEU A 13 10.64 5.38 11.09
CA LEU A 13 10.47 3.93 11.06
C LEU A 13 8.98 3.54 10.95
N GLY A 14 8.12 4.18 11.72
CA GLY A 14 6.66 3.99 11.66
C GLY A 14 6.09 4.35 10.28
N MET A 15 6.58 5.44 9.67
CA MET A 15 6.26 5.78 8.27
C MET A 15 6.72 4.69 7.31
N GLY A 16 7.94 4.17 7.46
CA GLY A 16 8.48 3.09 6.63
C GLY A 16 7.61 1.82 6.66
N LEU A 17 7.18 1.40 7.86
CA LEU A 17 6.27 0.26 8.02
C LEU A 17 4.87 0.53 7.46
N ALA A 18 4.33 1.72 7.62
CA ALA A 18 3.08 2.11 6.97
C ALA A 18 3.19 2.04 5.44
N MET A 19 4.27 2.60 4.88
CA MET A 19 4.55 2.55 3.45
C MET A 19 4.68 1.12 2.93
N ALA A 20 5.28 0.21 3.71
CA ALA A 20 5.43 -1.20 3.34
C ALA A 20 4.08 -1.87 3.02
N ARG A 21 3.01 -1.51 3.73
CA ARG A 21 1.63 -1.96 3.43
C ARG A 21 0.98 -1.16 2.30
N LEU A 22 1.13 0.17 2.31
CA LEU A 22 0.41 1.07 1.42
C LEU A 22 0.88 0.97 -0.04
N VAL A 23 2.19 0.79 -0.27
CA VAL A 23 2.75 0.67 -1.63
C VAL A 23 2.11 -0.48 -2.42
N PRO A 24 2.17 -1.76 -1.97
CA PRO A 24 1.57 -2.86 -2.73
C PRO A 24 0.05 -2.71 -2.86
N CYS A 25 -0.64 -2.25 -1.82
CA CYS A 25 -2.09 -2.04 -1.87
C CYS A 25 -2.49 -1.00 -2.93
N MET A 26 -1.88 0.18 -2.90
CA MET A 26 -2.20 1.26 -3.85
C MET A 26 -1.77 0.95 -5.29
N LEU A 27 -0.76 0.08 -5.46
CA LEU A 27 -0.35 -0.38 -6.79
C LEU A 27 -1.34 -1.34 -7.43
N LEU A 28 -1.89 -2.26 -6.63
CA LEU A 28 -2.81 -3.28 -7.14
C LEU A 28 -4.21 -2.72 -7.36
N VAL A 29 -4.68 -1.83 -6.49
CA VAL A 29 -6.06 -1.33 -6.54
C VAL A 29 -6.21 -0.27 -7.65
N PRO A 30 -7.05 -0.50 -8.68
CA PRO A 30 -7.10 0.38 -9.85
C PRO A 30 -7.63 1.79 -9.53
N ALA A 31 -8.43 1.92 -8.46
CA ALA A 31 -9.01 3.19 -8.02
C ALA A 31 -7.96 4.27 -7.70
N PHE A 32 -6.74 3.88 -7.31
CA PHE A 32 -5.68 4.84 -7.00
C PHE A 32 -4.97 5.37 -8.24
N CYS A 33 -5.23 4.82 -9.43
CA CYS A 33 -4.64 5.29 -10.69
C CYS A 33 -3.11 5.30 -10.72
N PHE A 34 -2.45 4.45 -9.91
CA PHE A 34 -0.99 4.37 -9.85
C PHE A 34 -0.33 3.90 -11.15
N LYS A 35 -1.11 3.32 -12.08
CA LYS A 35 -0.69 3.08 -13.47
C LYS A 35 -0.38 4.38 -14.22
N TYR A 36 -1.09 5.47 -13.91
CA TYR A 36 -0.91 6.78 -14.52
C TYR A 36 0.09 7.65 -13.74
N LEU A 37 0.27 7.39 -12.44
CA LEU A 37 1.20 8.10 -11.57
C LEU A 37 2.62 7.50 -11.67
N LYS A 38 3.49 8.12 -12.46
CA LYS A 38 4.87 7.64 -12.69
C LYS A 38 5.91 8.35 -11.82
N GLY A 39 7.01 7.66 -11.58
CA GLY A 39 8.21 8.23 -10.96
C GLY A 39 8.04 8.58 -9.47
N PRO A 40 8.76 9.62 -8.97
CA PRO A 40 8.86 9.92 -7.54
C PRO A 40 7.54 10.41 -6.92
N LEU A 41 6.63 10.97 -7.73
CA LEU A 41 5.33 11.45 -7.26
C LEU A 41 4.49 10.32 -6.64
N ARG A 42 4.62 9.09 -7.14
CA ARG A 42 3.96 7.91 -6.58
C ARG A 42 4.34 7.70 -5.12
N TYR A 43 5.62 7.77 -4.81
CA TYR A 43 6.12 7.56 -3.44
C TYR A 43 5.81 8.73 -2.52
N ALA A 44 5.76 9.96 -3.05
CA ALA A 44 5.34 11.14 -2.29
C ALA A 44 3.89 11.01 -1.81
N VAL A 45 2.97 10.57 -2.69
CA VAL A 45 1.57 10.33 -2.30
C VAL A 45 1.47 9.28 -1.21
N VAL A 46 2.16 8.15 -1.37
CA VAL A 46 2.20 7.08 -0.35
C VAL A 46 2.76 7.62 0.97
N ALA A 47 3.85 8.39 0.94
CA ALA A 47 4.48 8.95 2.13
C ALA A 47 3.53 9.91 2.88
N VAL A 48 2.78 10.75 2.17
CA VAL A 48 1.77 11.64 2.78
C VAL A 48 0.66 10.83 3.44
N VAL A 49 0.14 9.80 2.77
CA VAL A 49 -0.89 8.93 3.36
C VAL A 49 -0.33 8.15 4.56
N ALA A 50 0.94 7.75 4.52
CA ALA A 50 1.62 7.06 5.60
C ALA A 50 1.79 7.92 6.86
N MET A 51 1.76 9.25 6.77
CA MET A 51 1.82 10.13 7.94
C MET A 51 0.63 9.94 8.90
N ILE A 52 -0.53 9.49 8.38
CA ILE A 52 -1.73 9.29 9.19
C ILE A 52 -1.54 8.13 10.21
N PRO A 53 -1.15 6.91 9.79
CA PRO A 53 -0.91 5.81 10.73
C PRO A 53 0.47 5.84 11.41
N ALA A 54 1.46 6.57 10.86
CA ALA A 54 2.83 6.61 11.38
C ALA A 54 2.96 6.85 12.91
N PRO A 55 2.29 7.84 13.53
CA PRO A 55 2.44 8.06 14.97
C PRO A 55 1.86 6.94 15.84
N GLY A 56 0.88 6.18 15.31
CA GLY A 56 0.35 5.01 16.00
C GLY A 56 1.32 3.83 15.94
N ILE A 57 1.93 3.64 14.77
CA ILE A 57 2.92 2.57 14.54
C ILE A 57 4.22 2.84 15.30
N SER A 58 4.70 4.09 15.32
CA SER A 58 5.93 4.45 16.05
C SER A 58 5.80 4.20 17.55
N ARG A 59 4.66 4.55 18.16
CA ARG A 59 4.37 4.23 19.57
C ARG A 59 4.38 2.73 19.85
N ALA A 60 3.91 1.93 18.91
CA ALA A 60 3.95 0.48 19.02
C ALA A 60 5.40 -0.06 18.90
N LEU A 61 6.24 0.57 18.05
CA LEU A 61 7.65 0.19 17.90
C LEU A 61 8.48 0.45 19.16
N THR A 62 8.20 1.55 19.88
CA THR A 62 8.90 1.86 21.14
C THR A 62 8.76 0.73 22.18
N SER A 63 7.73 -0.11 22.08
CA SER A 63 7.56 -1.28 22.97
C SER A 63 8.41 -2.50 22.61
N LEU A 64 9.01 -2.53 21.42
CA LEU A 64 9.85 -3.63 20.93
C LEU A 64 11.35 -3.50 21.31
N ASN A 65 11.75 -2.48 22.09
CA ASN A 65 13.13 -2.30 22.59
C ASN A 65 14.23 -2.47 21.52
N ASP A 66 14.04 -1.91 20.32
CA ASP A 66 14.99 -1.98 19.20
C ASP A 66 15.39 -3.41 18.74
N ASP A 67 14.49 -4.40 18.88
CA ASP A 67 14.68 -5.70 18.25
C ASP A 67 14.54 -5.59 16.72
N TRP A 68 15.68 -5.38 16.06
CA TRP A 68 15.79 -5.27 14.61
C TRP A 68 15.32 -6.51 13.85
N PHE A 69 15.41 -7.71 14.45
CA PHE A 69 14.88 -8.93 13.82
C PHE A 69 13.36 -8.91 13.81
N ALA A 70 12.73 -8.50 14.92
CA ALA A 70 11.29 -8.36 14.99
C ALA A 70 10.77 -7.25 14.06
N ILE A 71 11.48 -6.12 13.96
CA ILE A 71 11.15 -5.02 13.03
C ILE A 71 11.26 -5.49 11.57
N GLY A 72 12.31 -6.26 11.22
CA GLY A 72 12.44 -6.87 9.90
C GLY A 72 11.30 -7.84 9.57
N GLY A 73 10.91 -8.67 10.55
CA GLY A 73 9.75 -9.56 10.43
C GLY A 73 8.43 -8.80 10.26
N LEU A 74 8.24 -7.70 10.98
CA LEU A 74 7.09 -6.80 10.83
C LEU A 74 7.05 -6.21 9.42
N LEU A 75 8.18 -5.74 8.88
CA LEU A 75 8.24 -5.19 7.52
C LEU A 75 7.77 -6.23 6.50
N LEU A 76 8.29 -7.45 6.58
CA LEU A 76 7.88 -8.53 5.68
C LEU A 76 6.37 -8.83 5.82
N LYS A 77 5.86 -8.93 7.05
CA LYS A 77 4.44 -9.11 7.32
C LYS A 77 3.60 -8.00 6.67
N GLU A 78 4.01 -6.75 6.82
CA GLU A 78 3.27 -5.59 6.32
C GLU A 78 3.21 -5.56 4.78
N VAL A 79 4.28 -5.94 4.09
CA VAL A 79 4.29 -6.12 2.63
C VAL A 79 3.34 -7.22 2.19
N VAL A 80 3.37 -8.38 2.86
CA VAL A 80 2.48 -9.50 2.57
C VAL A 80 1.03 -9.10 2.78
N LEU A 81 0.71 -8.49 3.91
CA LEU A 81 -0.64 -8.00 4.20
C LEU A 81 -1.11 -6.94 3.21
N GLY A 82 -0.26 -5.98 2.86
CA GLY A 82 -0.59 -4.95 1.87
C GLY A 82 -0.87 -5.55 0.49
N THR A 83 -0.13 -6.58 0.09
CA THR A 83 -0.34 -7.31 -1.16
C THR A 83 -1.66 -8.08 -1.14
N LEU A 84 -1.92 -8.84 -0.07
CA LEU A 84 -3.18 -9.60 0.08
C LEU A 84 -4.40 -8.67 0.09
N LEU A 85 -4.31 -7.56 0.82
CA LEU A 85 -5.37 -6.56 0.87
C LEU A 85 -5.56 -5.88 -0.49
N GLY A 86 -4.47 -5.57 -1.19
CA GLY A 86 -4.52 -5.05 -2.55
C GLY A 86 -5.21 -6.01 -3.53
N MET A 87 -4.90 -7.31 -3.46
CA MET A 87 -5.55 -8.35 -4.27
C MET A 87 -7.05 -8.46 -3.95
N LEU A 88 -7.41 -8.44 -2.67
CA LEU A 88 -8.81 -8.48 -2.23
C LEU A 88 -9.60 -7.29 -2.76
N LEU A 89 -9.03 -6.08 -2.67
CA LEU A 89 -9.65 -4.85 -3.17
C LEU A 89 -9.63 -4.74 -4.70
N TYR A 90 -8.70 -5.42 -5.38
CA TYR A 90 -8.65 -5.52 -6.84
C TYR A 90 -9.76 -6.41 -7.40
N ALA A 91 -10.19 -7.45 -6.65
CA ALA A 91 -11.18 -8.43 -7.07
C ALA A 91 -12.48 -7.86 -7.70
N PRO A 92 -13.18 -6.86 -7.11
CA PRO A 92 -14.40 -6.32 -7.72
C PRO A 92 -14.14 -5.65 -9.07
N PHE A 93 -13.02 -4.93 -9.24
CA PHE A 93 -12.68 -4.28 -10.50
C PHE A 93 -12.44 -5.31 -11.60
N TRP A 94 -11.74 -6.39 -11.27
CA TRP A 94 -11.49 -7.48 -12.20
C TRP A 94 -12.78 -8.21 -12.60
N MET A 95 -13.68 -8.42 -11.64
CA MET A 95 -14.98 -9.03 -11.88
C MET A 95 -15.81 -8.19 -12.87
N PHE A 96 -15.96 -6.88 -12.63
CA PHE A 96 -16.71 -6.01 -13.54
C PHE A 96 -16.08 -5.89 -14.92
N ALA A 97 -14.74 -5.80 -15.00
CA ALA A 97 -14.03 -5.79 -16.27
C ALA A 97 -14.27 -7.08 -17.08
N SER A 98 -14.26 -8.23 -16.41
CA SER A 98 -14.50 -9.54 -17.03
C SER A 98 -15.95 -9.68 -17.51
N VAL A 99 -16.93 -9.24 -16.71
CA VAL A 99 -18.34 -9.21 -17.13
C VAL A 99 -18.54 -8.29 -18.33
N GLY A 100 -17.92 -7.11 -18.32
CA GLY A 100 -17.95 -6.18 -19.46
C GLY A 100 -17.40 -6.82 -20.74
N ALA A 101 -16.27 -7.51 -20.66
CA ALA A 101 -15.67 -8.22 -21.80
C ALA A 101 -16.58 -9.34 -22.35
N LEU A 102 -17.26 -10.09 -21.47
CA LEU A 102 -18.21 -11.12 -21.88
C LEU A 102 -19.42 -10.53 -22.61
N LEU A 103 -20.01 -9.47 -22.09
CA LEU A 103 -21.13 -8.79 -22.75
C LEU A 103 -20.74 -8.19 -24.10
N ASP A 104 -19.54 -7.62 -24.19
CA ASP A 104 -19.01 -7.07 -25.44
C ASP A 104 -18.75 -8.16 -26.49
N SER A 105 -18.32 -9.35 -26.04
CA SER A 105 -18.17 -10.54 -26.90
C SER A 105 -19.50 -10.95 -27.52
N GLN A 106 -20.56 -10.95 -26.72
CA GLN A 106 -21.89 -11.37 -27.16
C GLN A 106 -22.60 -10.34 -28.05
N ARG A 107 -22.25 -9.05 -27.92
CA ARG A 107 -22.72 -8.01 -28.85
C ARG A 107 -22.08 -8.14 -30.26
N GLY A 108 -21.13 -9.06 -30.44
CA GLY A 108 -20.39 -9.22 -31.69
C GLY A 108 -19.33 -8.14 -31.90
N ALA A 109 -19.06 -7.30 -30.90
CA ALA A 109 -17.99 -6.30 -30.97
C ALA A 109 -16.59 -6.93 -31.02
N LEU A 110 -16.45 -8.17 -30.52
CA LEU A 110 -15.24 -8.99 -30.66
C LEU A 110 -15.22 -9.87 -31.93
N SER A 111 -16.24 -9.77 -32.81
CA SER A 111 -16.26 -10.42 -34.15
C SER A 111 -15.68 -9.52 -35.25
N GLY A 112 -15.19 -8.32 -34.91
CA GLY A 112 -14.60 -7.37 -35.86
C GLY A 112 -13.08 -7.47 -35.93
N GLY A 113 -12.56 -8.48 -36.64
CA GLY A 113 -11.15 -8.58 -37.04
C GLY A 113 -10.25 -9.42 -36.14
#